data_AF-A0A6B1HF51-F1
#
_entry.id   AF-A0A6B1HF51-F1
#
_cell.length_a   1.000
_cell.length_b   1.000
_cell.length_c   1.000
_cell.angle_alpha   90.00
_cell.angle_beta   90.00
_cell.angle_gamma   90.00
#
_symmetry.space_group_name_H-M   'P 1'
#
loop_
_entity.id
_entity.type
_entity.pdbx_description
1 polymer ?
#
loop_
_entity_poly.entity_id
_entity_poly.type
_entity_poly.pdbx_seq_one_letter_code
_entity_poly.pdbx_strand_id
1 'polypeptide(L)'
;MPRPLRLAIRFMVLAGATAAVAYGLLAWQHREFSLVGVWLVDNDWRLHPVHFLVIGIGLIPPAMWDIFTLDAHAEGRRAEEHSGGDSGGK
;
A
#
# COMPACT_ATOMS: atom_id res chain seq x y z
N MET A 1 19.09 1.23 4.67
CA MET A 1 18.00 1.96 5.39
C MET A 1 17.63 1.22 6.67
N PRO A 2 17.47 1.93 7.79
CA PRO A 2 17.03 1.34 9.05
C PRO A 2 15.64 0.70 8.91
N ARG A 3 15.44 -0.47 9.55
CA ARG A 3 14.17 -1.23 9.53
C ARG A 3 12.91 -0.39 9.86
N PRO A 4 12.89 0.45 10.93
CA PRO A 4 11.69 1.22 11.25
C PRO A 4 11.34 2.25 10.17
N LEU A 5 12.33 2.84 9.50
CA LEU A 5 12.11 3.80 8.43
C LEU A 5 11.45 3.13 7.21
N ARG A 6 11.86 1.91 6.88
CA ARG A 6 11.27 1.15 5.78
C ARG A 6 9.80 0.86 6.04
N LEU A 7 9.46 0.46 7.26
CA LEU A 7 8.08 0.19 7.68
C LEU A 7 7.23 1.49 7.67
N ALA A 8 7.77 2.59 8.20
CA ALA A 8 7.11 3.89 8.16
C ALA A 8 6.81 4.36 6.74
N ILE A 9 7.74 4.20 5.80
CA ILE A 9 7.53 4.50 4.38
C ILE A 9 6.39 3.65 3.81
N ARG A 10 6.33 2.34 4.13
CA ARG A 10 5.25 1.46 3.65
C ARG A 10 3.89 1.87 4.20
N PHE A 11 3.80 2.23 5.48
CA PHE A 11 2.57 2.77 6.05
C PHE A 11 2.17 4.11 5.43
N MET A 12 3.12 5.00 5.13
CA MET A 12 2.83 6.24 4.41
C MET A 12 2.31 5.98 2.99
N VAL A 13 2.88 5.00 2.28
CA VAL A 13 2.38 4.59 0.95
C VAL A 13 0.98 4.02 1.06
N LEU A 14 0.70 3.17 2.04
CA LEU A 14 -0.62 2.59 2.27
C LEU A 14 -1.65 3.70 2.58
N ALA A 15 -1.33 4.60 3.51
CA ALA A 15 -2.19 5.74 3.85
C ALA A 15 -2.43 6.65 2.64
N GLY A 16 -1.39 6.93 1.85
CA GLY A 16 -1.49 7.69 0.61
C GLY A 16 -2.38 7.00 -0.43
N ALA A 17 -2.27 5.68 -0.58
CA ALA A 17 -3.10 4.90 -1.49
C ALA A 17 -4.57 4.92 -1.04
N THR A 18 -4.84 4.75 0.26
CA THR A 18 -6.21 4.86 0.81
C THR A 18 -6.78 6.26 0.62
N ALA A 19 -5.98 7.31 0.86
CA ALA A 19 -6.40 8.69 0.61
C ALA A 19 -6.70 8.94 -0.87
N ALA A 20 -5.91 8.37 -1.79
CA ALA A 20 -6.15 8.46 -3.22
C ALA A 20 -7.46 7.77 -3.64
N VAL A 21 -7.78 6.61 -3.05
CA VAL A 21 -9.09 5.94 -3.26
C VAL A 21 -10.23 6.82 -2.76
N ALA A 22 -10.14 7.34 -1.53
CA ALA A 22 -11.18 8.18 -0.95
C ALA A 22 -11.39 9.47 -1.77
N TYR A 23 -10.30 10.14 -2.14
CA TYR A 23 -10.35 11.32 -2.99
C TYR A 23 -10.91 11.00 -4.38
N GLY A 24 -10.42 9.94 -5.03
CA GLY A 24 -10.91 9.50 -6.33
C GLY A 24 -12.40 9.22 -6.31
N LEU A 25 -12.89 8.54 -5.27
CA LEU A 25 -14.31 8.23 -5.11
C LEU A 25 -15.16 9.49 -4.90
N LEU A 26 -14.73 10.39 -4.00
CA LEU A 26 -15.43 11.65 -3.73
C LEU A 26 -15.46 12.55 -4.98
N ALA A 27 -14.32 12.70 -5.66
CA ALA A 27 -14.22 13.51 -6.88
C ALA A 27 -14.98 12.88 -8.06
N TRP A 28 -15.06 11.55 -8.13
CA TRP A 28 -15.86 10.86 -9.14
C TRP A 28 -17.37 11.00 -8.87
N GLN A 29 -17.77 10.96 -7.59
CA GLN A 29 -19.14 11.25 -7.18
C GLN A 29 -19.56 12.67 -7.57
N HIS A 30 -18.69 13.67 -7.43
CA HIS A 30 -18.97 15.04 -7.88
C HIS A 30 -19.16 15.17 -9.41
N ARG A 31 -18.80 14.15 -10.17
CA ARG A 31 -19.06 14.03 -11.62
C ARG A 31 -20.19 13.04 -11.95
N GLU A 32 -21.04 12.74 -10.97
CA GLU A 32 -22.17 11.79 -11.12
C GLU A 32 -21.72 10.40 -11.58
N PHE A 33 -20.52 9.99 -11.17
CA PHE A 33 -19.89 8.74 -11.62
C PHE A 33 -19.70 8.62 -13.14
N SER A 34 -19.69 9.75 -13.85
CA SER A 34 -19.41 9.77 -15.28
C SER A 34 -17.99 9.27 -15.59
N LEU A 35 -17.85 8.55 -16.71
CA LEU A 35 -16.57 8.11 -17.27
C LEU A 35 -16.15 8.97 -18.47
N VAL A 36 -16.89 10.05 -18.77
CA VAL A 36 -16.55 10.97 -19.85
C VAL A 36 -15.21 11.63 -19.56
N GLY A 37 -14.29 11.56 -20.52
CA GLY A 37 -12.93 12.07 -20.36
C GLY A 37 -12.04 11.22 -19.46
N VAL A 38 -12.33 9.91 -19.31
CA VAL A 38 -11.44 8.99 -18.61
C VAL A 38 -10.11 8.82 -19.35
N TRP A 39 -10.12 8.88 -20.68
CA TRP A 39 -8.90 8.87 -21.47
C TRP A 39 -8.27 10.28 -21.46
N LEU A 40 -6.96 10.35 -21.20
CA LEU A 40 -6.25 11.64 -21.19
C LEU A 40 -6.35 12.39 -22.51
N VAL A 41 -6.38 11.65 -23.63
CA VAL A 41 -6.48 12.20 -24.98
C VAL A 41 -7.82 12.90 -25.21
N ASP A 42 -8.89 12.41 -24.58
CA ASP A 42 -10.26 12.94 -24.73
C ASP A 42 -10.58 14.05 -23.72
N ASN A 43 -9.65 14.39 -22.81
CA ASN A 43 -9.88 15.26 -21.67
C ASN A 43 -8.82 16.36 -21.53
N ASP A 44 -8.27 16.86 -22.63
CA ASP A 44 -7.24 17.91 -22.65
C ASP A 44 -6.05 17.61 -21.70
N TRP A 45 -5.64 16.33 -21.63
CA TRP A 45 -4.58 15.87 -20.72
C TRP A 45 -4.87 16.04 -19.23
N ARG A 46 -6.12 16.27 -18.84
CA ARG A 46 -6.54 16.39 -17.44
C ARG A 46 -6.76 15.02 -16.82
N LEU A 47 -6.28 14.83 -15.60
CA LEU A 47 -6.50 13.60 -14.84
C LEU A 47 -7.98 13.47 -14.45
N HIS A 48 -8.61 12.38 -14.92
CA HIS A 48 -9.92 11.97 -14.43
C HIS A 48 -9.83 11.43 -12.99
N PRO A 49 -10.82 11.70 -12.11
CA PRO A 49 -10.86 11.18 -10.74
C PRO A 49 -10.64 9.67 -10.62
N VAL A 50 -11.09 8.90 -11.62
CA VAL A 50 -10.91 7.44 -11.71
C VAL A 50 -9.44 7.02 -11.74
N HIS A 51 -8.52 7.85 -12.25
CA HIS A 51 -7.09 7.52 -12.22
C HIS A 51 -6.56 7.41 -10.80
N PHE A 52 -7.02 8.28 -9.89
CA PHE A 52 -6.64 8.21 -8.48
C PHE A 52 -7.18 6.96 -7.80
N LEU A 53 -8.38 6.51 -8.17
CA LEU A 53 -8.95 5.23 -7.75
C LEU A 53 -8.11 4.05 -8.23
N VAL A 54 -7.76 4.00 -9.53
CA VAL A 54 -6.97 2.92 -10.11
C VAL A 54 -5.60 2.84 -9.44
N ILE A 55 -4.94 3.98 -9.26
CA ILE A 55 -3.63 4.06 -8.58
C ILE A 55 -3.76 3.60 -7.12
N GLY A 56 -4.74 4.12 -6.38
CA GLY A 56 -4.95 3.77 -4.99
C GLY A 56 -5.25 2.27 -4.80
N ILE A 57 -6.19 1.72 -5.57
CA ILE A 57 -6.55 0.30 -5.53
C ILE A 57 -5.35 -0.57 -5.93
N GLY A 58 -4.57 -0.17 -6.95
CA GLY A 58 -3.40 -0.91 -7.40
C GLY A 58 -2.24 -0.91 -6.39
N LEU A 59 -2.10 0.16 -5.60
CA LEU A 59 -1.04 0.30 -4.60
C LEU A 59 -1.34 -0.38 -3.26
N ILE A 60 -2.60 -0.56 -2.89
CA ILE A 60 -2.99 -1.16 -1.60
C ILE A 60 -2.46 -2.61 -1.44
N PRO A 61 -2.72 -3.55 -2.37
CA PRO A 61 -2.25 -4.94 -2.23
C PRO A 61 -0.73 -5.09 -2.06
N PRO A 62 0.14 -4.48 -2.91
CA PRO A 62 1.58 -4.60 -2.71
C PRO A 62 2.07 -3.90 -1.43
N ALA A 63 1.47 -2.78 -1.04
CA ALA A 63 1.81 -2.11 0.22
C ALA A 63 1.46 -2.97 1.44
N MET A 64 0.30 -3.65 1.42
CA MET A 64 -0.10 -4.59 2.48
C MET A 64 0.81 -5.81 2.52
N TRP A 65 1.14 -6.39 1.36
CA TRP A 65 2.01 -7.56 1.26
C TRP A 65 3.40 -7.29 1.86
N ASP A 66 3.96 -6.11 1.60
CA ASP A 66 5.26 -5.71 2.15
C ASP A 66 5.23 -5.54 3.68
N ILE A 67 4.08 -5.16 4.26
CA ILE A 67 3.93 -5.05 5.73
C ILE A 67 3.88 -6.45 6.35
N PHE A 68 3.05 -7.35 5.81
CA PHE A 68 2.89 -8.70 6.36
C PHE A 68 4.15 -9.57 6.25
N THR A 69 4.89 -9.45 5.16
CA THR A 69 6.14 -10.21 4.97
C THR A 69 7.25 -9.76 5.91
N LEU A 70 7.27 -8.47 6.29
CA LEU A 70 8.21 -7.96 7.29
C LEU A 70 7.97 -8.53 8.69
N ASP A 71 6.70 -8.72 9.07
CA ASP A 71 6.32 -9.29 10.36
C ASP A 71 6.64 -10.80 10.42
N ALA A 72 6.31 -11.55 9.36
CA ALA A 72 6.61 -12.99 9.28
C ALA A 72 8.13 -13.29 9.41
N HIS A 73 8.99 -12.44 8.84
CA HIS A 73 10.45 -12.58 8.98
C HIS A 73 10.99 -12.15 10.34
N ALA A 74 10.23 -11.38 11.12
CA ALA A 74 10.60 -11.03 12.49
C ALA A 74 10.26 -12.17 13.46
N GLU A 75 9.14 -12.85 13.24
CA GLU A 75 8.70 -14.01 14.03
C GLU A 75 9.60 -15.23 13.82
N GLY A 76 9.97 -15.54 12.58
CA GLY A 76 10.84 -16.68 12.27
C GLY A 76 12.19 -16.64 13.00
N ARG A 77 12.83 -15.46 13.07
CA ARG A 77 14.11 -15.30 13.79
C ARG A 77 13.99 -15.48 15.31
N ARG A 78 12.86 -15.08 15.90
CA ARG A 78 12.62 -15.25 17.35
C ARG A 78 12.38 -16.72 17.70
N ALA A 79 11.77 -17.48 16.81
CA ALA A 79 11.57 -18.92 16.96
C ALA A 79 12.90 -19.69 16.88
N GLU A 80 13.80 -19.31 15.97
CA GLU A 80 15.15 -19.90 15.86
C GLU A 80 16.02 -19.62 17.09
N GLU A 81 15.97 -18.41 17.65
CA GLU A 81 16.68 -18.07 18.90
C GLU A 81 16.18 -18.89 20.10
N HIS A 82 14.87 -19.16 20.18
CA HIS A 82 14.31 -20.02 21.24
C HIS A 82 14.65 -21.50 21.03
N SER A 83 14.77 -21.98 19.79
CA SER A 83 15.10 -23.37 19.51
C SER A 83 16.61 -23.68 19.56
N GLY A 84 17.47 -22.69 19.29
CA GLY A 84 18.93 -22.82 19.37
C GLY A 84 19.51 -22.67 20.79
N GLY A 85 18.75 -22.12 21.74
CA GLY A 85 19.17 -21.95 23.13
C GLY A 85 19.18 -23.23 23.98
N ASP A 86 18.53 -24.30 23.53
CA ASP A 86 18.35 -25.54 24.31
C ASP A 86 19.47 -26.59 24.09
N SER A 87 20.43 -26.33 23.18
CA SER A 87 21.50 -27.30 22.84
C SER A 87 22.85 -27.05 23.54
N GLY A 88 22.91 -26.10 24.49
CA GLY A 88 24.15 -25.65 25.14
C GLY A 88 24.37 -26.11 26.59
N GLY A 89 23.59 -27.05 27.11
CA GLY A 89 23.67 -27.52 28.50
C GLY A 89 23.97 -29.01 28.62
N LYS A 90 25.23 -29.40 28.50
CA LYS A 90 25.76 -30.65 29.05
C LYS A 90 27.09 -30.40 29.75
#